data_AF-A0A2S4LPV1-F1
#
_entry.id   AF-A0A2S4LPV1-F1
#
_cell.length_a   1.000
_cell.length_b   1.000
_cell.length_c   1.000
_cell.angle_alpha   90.00
_cell.angle_beta   90.00
_cell.angle_gamma   90.00
#
_symmetry.space_group_name_H-M   'P 1'
#
loop_
_entity.id
_entity.type
_entity.pdbx_description
1 polymer ?
#
loop_
_entity_poly.entity_id
_entity_poly.type
_entity_poly.pdbx_seq_one_letter_code
_entity_poly.pdbx_strand_id
1 'polypeptide(L)'
;MPAANLPGLTVQCEARAAVYEGPKDFVVWVTRTGAVVVENPLRPLTPETTRVLEVVIAGKAATAYGSDLFALRRGGSPAALGALLGAPVRWDPAPAPLPDTLNIVSDAGKSLAQLGFRECGEAPAVKSAPVSAGTEAAKPGKAAAKPKARPKVAKESGSGSSGAKAPPGLSLPQGAIE
;
A
#
# COMPACT_ATOMS: atom_id res chain seq x y z
N MET A 1 -1.54 -8.92 -25.73
CA MET A 1 -0.20 -8.52 -26.18
C MET A 1 0.77 -9.00 -25.10
N PRO A 2 1.76 -9.86 -25.40
CA PRO A 2 2.70 -10.30 -24.38
C PRO A 2 3.58 -9.11 -23.97
N ALA A 3 3.78 -8.92 -22.67
CA ALA A 3 4.63 -7.87 -22.12
C ALA A 3 6.03 -7.98 -22.74
N ALA A 4 6.49 -6.92 -23.38
CA ALA A 4 7.83 -6.83 -23.93
C ALA A 4 8.83 -7.21 -22.82
N ASN A 5 9.62 -8.25 -23.07
CA ASN A 5 10.83 -8.55 -22.31
C ASN A 5 11.73 -7.32 -22.43
N LEU A 6 11.65 -6.43 -21.45
CA LEU A 6 12.57 -5.31 -21.32
C LEU A 6 13.97 -5.92 -21.12
N PRO A 7 14.93 -5.69 -22.03
CA PRO A 7 16.27 -6.26 -21.90
C PRO A 7 16.88 -5.79 -20.58
N GLY A 8 17.25 -6.76 -19.73
CA GLY A 8 17.88 -6.50 -18.43
C GLY A 8 17.02 -6.76 -17.20
N LEU A 9 15.75 -7.20 -17.31
CA LEU A 9 14.97 -7.71 -16.17
C LEU A 9 14.86 -9.24 -16.21
N THR A 10 15.90 -9.90 -15.74
CA THR A 10 16.13 -11.35 -15.82
C THR A 10 15.82 -12.06 -14.51
N VAL A 11 15.84 -11.35 -13.38
CA VAL A 11 15.71 -11.93 -12.04
C VAL A 11 14.23 -12.15 -11.73
N GLN A 12 13.84 -13.41 -11.55
CA GLN A 12 12.52 -13.80 -11.07
C GLN A 12 12.66 -14.69 -9.84
N CYS A 13 12.24 -14.17 -8.69
CA CYS A 13 12.27 -14.90 -7.42
C CYS A 13 10.93 -15.53 -7.04
N GLU A 14 9.93 -15.49 -7.91
CA GLU A 14 8.57 -15.99 -7.63
C GLU A 14 8.06 -15.51 -6.26
N ALA A 15 7.64 -16.41 -5.37
CA ALA A 15 7.18 -16.05 -4.03
C ALA A 15 8.29 -15.68 -3.02
N ARG A 16 9.57 -15.74 -3.43
CA ARG A 16 10.75 -15.45 -2.60
C ARG A 16 11.21 -14.01 -2.81
N ALA A 17 12.01 -13.51 -1.86
CA ALA A 17 12.61 -12.20 -1.96
C ALA A 17 13.95 -12.26 -2.69
N ALA A 18 14.19 -11.27 -3.54
CA ALA A 18 15.47 -11.13 -4.22
C ALA A 18 16.47 -10.41 -3.31
N VAL A 19 17.63 -11.04 -3.11
CA VAL A 19 18.73 -10.48 -2.31
C VAL A 19 19.65 -9.71 -3.24
N TYR A 20 19.91 -8.45 -2.87
CA TYR A 20 20.85 -7.59 -3.52
C TYR A 20 21.92 -7.16 -2.54
N GLU A 21 23.17 -7.18 -2.98
CA GLU A 21 24.31 -6.75 -2.18
C GLU A 21 24.93 -5.51 -2.82
N GLY A 22 25.02 -4.45 -2.02
CA GLY A 22 25.67 -3.20 -2.37
C GLY A 22 27.05 -3.06 -1.74
N PRO A 23 27.77 -1.97 -2.06
CA PRO A 23 29.07 -1.70 -1.48
C PRO A 23 28.99 -1.60 0.06
N LYS A 24 30.05 -2.07 0.74
CA LYS A 24 30.18 -2.13 2.22
C LYS A 24 29.22 -3.14 2.88
N ASP A 25 29.08 -4.33 2.29
CA ASP A 25 28.28 -5.44 2.84
C ASP A 25 26.81 -5.08 3.08
N PHE A 26 26.29 -4.14 2.27
CA PHE A 26 24.95 -3.63 2.41
C PHE A 26 23.96 -4.56 1.72
N VAL A 27 23.23 -5.35 2.51
CA VAL A 27 22.25 -6.31 1.97
C VAL A 27 20.85 -5.70 1.95
N VAL A 28 20.19 -5.84 0.80
CA VAL A 28 18.82 -5.39 0.54
C VAL A 28 17.98 -6.55 0.06
N TRP A 29 16.86 -6.78 0.71
CA TRP A 29 15.89 -7.81 0.34
C TRP A 29 14.72 -7.15 -0.37
N VAL A 30 14.52 -7.41 -1.65
CA VAL A 30 13.33 -6.94 -2.36
C VAL A 30 12.20 -7.92 -2.09
N THR A 31 11.17 -7.46 -1.39
CA THR A 31 10.03 -8.30 -0.99
C THR A 31 8.85 -8.18 -1.95
N ARG A 32 8.60 -6.96 -2.47
CA ARG A 32 7.46 -6.68 -3.35
C ARG A 32 7.78 -5.60 -4.35
N THR A 33 7.10 -5.65 -5.50
CA THR A 33 7.08 -4.57 -6.48
C THR A 33 5.70 -3.96 -6.57
N GLY A 34 5.64 -2.71 -6.98
CA GLY A 34 4.40 -1.99 -7.20
C GLY A 34 4.61 -0.78 -8.10
N ALA A 35 3.56 0.01 -8.24
CA ALA A 35 3.60 1.28 -8.93
C ALA A 35 2.68 2.30 -8.27
N VAL A 36 3.02 3.57 -8.41
CA VAL A 36 2.13 4.69 -8.17
C VAL A 36 1.78 5.26 -9.53
N VAL A 37 0.49 5.36 -9.81
CA VAL A 37 -0.04 5.93 -11.05
C VAL A 37 -0.76 7.21 -10.67
N VAL A 38 -0.29 8.32 -11.22
CA VAL A 38 -0.87 9.64 -11.02
C VAL A 38 -1.48 10.09 -12.34
N GLU A 39 -2.77 10.42 -12.31
CA GLU A 39 -3.42 11.02 -13.48
C GLU A 39 -2.91 12.44 -13.68
N ASN A 40 -2.43 12.73 -14.89
CA ASN A 40 -1.99 14.06 -15.26
C ASN A 40 -3.15 14.78 -15.99
N PRO A 41 -3.82 15.77 -15.38
CA PRO A 41 -4.95 16.46 -16.00
C PRO A 41 -4.58 17.24 -17.26
N LEU A 42 -3.30 17.60 -17.42
CA LEU A 42 -2.79 18.23 -18.64
C LEU A 42 -2.47 17.22 -19.74
N ARG A 43 -2.35 15.93 -19.40
CA ARG A 43 -2.08 14.84 -20.34
C ARG A 43 -2.87 13.58 -19.98
N PRO A 44 -4.20 13.58 -20.20
CA PRO A 44 -5.07 12.48 -19.79
C PRO A 44 -4.74 11.12 -20.45
N LEU A 45 -4.01 11.13 -21.57
CA LEU A 45 -3.60 9.92 -22.30
C LEU A 45 -2.25 9.33 -21.86
N THR A 46 -1.51 10.02 -20.99
CA THR A 46 -0.20 9.57 -20.48
C THR A 46 -0.13 9.77 -18.98
N PRO A 47 -0.73 8.86 -18.19
CA PRO A 47 -0.60 8.91 -16.74
C PRO A 47 0.86 8.74 -16.33
N GLU A 48 1.29 9.46 -15.29
CA GLU A 48 2.64 9.33 -14.78
C GLU A 48 2.72 8.09 -13.90
N THR A 49 3.53 7.11 -14.33
CA THR A 49 3.73 5.86 -13.62
C THR A 49 5.11 5.85 -13.00
N THR A 50 5.16 5.72 -11.67
CA THR A 50 6.40 5.56 -10.90
C THR A 50 6.44 4.14 -10.36
N ARG A 51 7.47 3.37 -10.71
CA ARG A 51 7.71 2.03 -10.15
C ARG A 51 8.21 2.16 -8.72
N VAL A 52 7.74 1.27 -7.86
CA VAL A 52 8.09 1.22 -6.43
C VAL A 52 8.52 -0.20 -6.09
N LEU A 53 9.58 -0.34 -5.31
CA LEU A 53 9.98 -1.57 -4.67
C LEU A 53 9.85 -1.42 -3.16
N GLU A 54 9.23 -2.40 -2.53
CA GLU A 54 9.37 -2.61 -1.09
C GLU A 54 10.65 -3.41 -0.85
N VAL A 55 11.49 -2.86 0.00
CA VAL A 55 12.77 -3.47 0.35
C VAL A 55 12.92 -3.59 1.85
N VAL A 56 13.62 -4.61 2.30
CA VAL A 56 13.95 -4.82 3.71
C VAL A 56 15.46 -4.68 3.87
N ILE A 57 15.85 -3.77 4.75
CA ILE A 57 17.25 -3.43 5.04
C ILE A 57 17.42 -3.55 6.55
N ALA A 58 18.34 -4.40 7.00
CA ALA A 58 18.59 -4.63 8.43
C ALA A 58 17.31 -4.89 9.26
N GLY A 59 16.37 -5.67 8.70
CA GLY A 59 15.10 -6.02 9.36
C GLY A 59 14.05 -4.89 9.38
N LYS A 60 14.25 -3.80 8.64
CA LYS A 60 13.29 -2.70 8.51
C LYS A 60 12.81 -2.58 7.06
N ALA A 61 11.49 -2.44 6.90
CA ALA A 61 10.91 -2.15 5.60
C ALA A 61 11.16 -0.69 5.21
N ALA A 62 11.59 -0.50 3.96
CA ALA A 62 11.81 0.76 3.30
C ALA A 62 11.28 0.66 1.87
N THR A 63 11.24 1.78 1.16
CA THR A 63 10.85 1.79 -0.25
C THR A 63 11.96 2.35 -1.12
N ALA A 64 12.00 1.91 -2.37
CA ALA A 64 12.78 2.52 -3.43
C ALA A 64 11.85 2.80 -4.60
N TYR A 65 12.01 3.92 -5.31
CA TYR A 65 11.08 4.32 -6.36
C TYR A 65 11.77 5.04 -7.51
N GLY A 66 11.24 4.90 -8.72
CA GLY A 66 11.80 5.52 -9.92
C GLY A 66 10.82 5.46 -11.08
N SER A 67 11.15 6.10 -12.21
CA SER A 67 10.42 5.90 -13.47
C SER A 67 10.43 4.43 -13.90
N ASP A 68 11.51 3.74 -13.57
CA ASP A 68 11.81 2.36 -13.89
C ASP A 68 12.58 1.70 -12.75
N LEU A 69 12.88 0.41 -12.88
CA LEU A 69 13.59 -0.37 -11.87
C LEU A 69 15.12 -0.26 -11.99
N PHE A 70 15.64 0.43 -13.00
CA PHE A 70 17.08 0.61 -13.22
C PHE A 70 17.62 1.86 -12.53
N ALA A 71 16.82 2.92 -12.34
CA ALA A 71 17.24 4.15 -11.67
C ALA A 71 16.30 4.48 -10.50
N LEU A 72 16.65 4.00 -9.31
CA LEU A 72 15.80 4.06 -8.13
C LEU A 72 16.29 5.12 -7.14
N ARG A 73 15.38 5.93 -6.61
CA ARG A 73 15.61 6.80 -5.46
C ARG A 73 15.19 6.11 -4.18
N ARG A 74 15.83 6.48 -3.08
CA ARG A 74 15.45 6.00 -1.75
C ARG A 74 14.15 6.69 -1.32
N GLY A 75 13.15 5.90 -0.98
CA GLY A 75 11.88 6.33 -0.41
C GLY A 75 11.80 6.06 1.09
N GLY A 76 10.80 6.66 1.73
CA GLY A 76 10.46 6.41 3.12
C GLY A 76 9.60 5.16 3.28
N SER A 77 8.62 5.22 4.18
CA SER A 77 7.57 4.20 4.26
C SER A 77 6.65 4.26 3.02
N PRO A 78 5.97 3.16 2.65
CA PRO A 78 5.05 3.16 1.51
C PRO A 78 3.94 4.22 1.60
N ALA A 79 3.43 4.48 2.80
CA ALA A 79 2.42 5.51 3.02
C ALA A 79 2.97 6.93 2.81
N ALA A 80 4.18 7.21 3.30
CA ALA A 80 4.84 8.49 3.08
C ALA A 80 5.17 8.71 1.60
N LEU A 81 5.58 7.65 0.90
CA LEU A 81 5.85 7.70 -0.54
C LEU A 81 4.57 7.98 -1.34
N GLY A 82 3.46 7.32 -1.01
CA GLY A 82 2.19 7.58 -1.67
C GLY A 82 1.68 9.03 -1.45
N ALA A 83 1.85 9.56 -0.24
CA ALA A 83 1.54 10.96 0.05
C ALA A 83 2.45 11.94 -0.74
N LEU A 84 3.75 11.62 -0.87
CA LEU A 84 4.70 12.41 -1.65
C LEU A 84 4.35 12.44 -3.14
N LEU A 85 3.97 11.29 -3.69
CA LEU A 85 3.64 11.14 -5.12
C LEU A 85 2.19 11.52 -5.45
N GLY A 86 1.35 11.80 -4.45
CA GLY A 86 -0.04 12.22 -4.66
C GLY A 86 -1.02 11.07 -4.98
N ALA A 87 -0.59 9.82 -4.90
CA ALA A 87 -1.44 8.65 -5.11
C ALA A 87 -0.94 7.43 -4.30
N PRO A 88 -1.83 6.50 -3.89
CA PRO A 88 -1.44 5.33 -3.11
C PRO A 88 -0.57 4.37 -3.93
N VAL A 89 0.38 3.70 -3.26
CA VAL A 89 1.17 2.63 -3.87
C VAL A 89 0.27 1.42 -4.15
N ARG A 90 0.20 1.02 -5.42
CA ARG A 90 -0.47 -0.20 -5.86
C ARG A 90 0.57 -1.30 -5.98
N TRP A 91 0.52 -2.28 -5.08
CA TRP A 91 1.40 -3.44 -5.13
C TRP A 91 0.98 -4.39 -6.24
N ASP A 92 1.96 -4.92 -6.97
CA ASP A 92 1.73 -5.92 -8.01
C ASP A 92 1.24 -7.23 -7.36
N PRO A 93 0.28 -7.96 -7.98
CA PRO A 93 -0.22 -9.23 -7.44
C PRO A 93 0.83 -10.34 -7.48
N ALA A 94 1.77 -10.25 -8.43
CA ALA A 94 2.94 -11.09 -8.55
C ALA A 94 4.18 -10.19 -8.64
N PRO A 95 5.31 -10.58 -8.05
CA PRO A 95 6.53 -9.80 -8.16
C PRO A 95 6.96 -9.69 -9.62
N ALA A 96 7.16 -8.46 -10.06
CA ALA A 96 7.64 -8.19 -11.39
C ALA A 96 9.09 -8.69 -11.53
N PRO A 97 9.52 -9.06 -12.75
CA PRO A 97 10.92 -9.35 -12.99
C PRO A 97 11.76 -8.14 -12.58
N LEU A 98 12.92 -8.41 -11.97
CA LEU A 98 13.84 -7.40 -11.46
C LEU A 98 15.13 -7.40 -12.29
N PRO A 99 15.88 -6.29 -12.30
CA PRO A 99 17.17 -6.25 -12.98
C PRO A 99 18.27 -6.96 -12.19
N ASP A 100 19.27 -7.51 -12.87
CA ASP A 100 20.46 -8.10 -12.24
C ASP A 100 21.21 -7.10 -11.35
N THR A 101 21.00 -5.81 -11.58
CA THR A 101 21.64 -4.74 -10.84
C THR A 101 20.67 -3.60 -10.58
N LEU A 102 20.48 -3.24 -9.32
CA LEU A 102 19.72 -2.07 -8.90
C LEU A 102 20.67 -0.87 -8.74
N ASN A 103 20.42 0.22 -9.47
CA ASN A 103 21.15 1.47 -9.27
C ASN A 103 20.32 2.41 -8.41
N ILE A 104 20.88 2.85 -7.30
CA ILE A 104 20.32 3.88 -6.45
C ILE A 104 20.87 5.22 -6.88
N VAL A 105 20.00 6.12 -7.32
CA VAL A 105 20.34 7.48 -7.77
C VAL A 105 19.88 8.53 -6.77
N SER A 106 20.51 9.69 -6.82
CA SER A 106 20.06 10.90 -6.11
C SER A 106 18.84 11.51 -6.78
N ASP A 107 18.25 12.52 -6.15
CA ASP A 107 17.22 13.36 -6.78
C ASP A 107 17.71 13.98 -8.11
N ALA A 108 18.96 14.47 -8.12
CA ALA A 108 19.64 14.98 -9.32
C ALA A 108 20.09 13.89 -10.34
N GLY A 109 19.67 12.63 -10.17
CA GLY A 109 19.99 11.54 -11.10
C GLY A 109 21.42 10.96 -11.01
N LYS A 110 22.27 11.44 -10.10
CA LYS A 110 23.62 10.91 -9.90
C LYS A 110 23.56 9.55 -9.21
N SER A 111 24.28 8.55 -9.74
CA SER A 111 24.40 7.24 -9.06
C SER A 111 25.09 7.39 -7.70
N LEU A 112 24.44 6.84 -6.67
CA LEU A 112 24.88 6.84 -5.28
C LEU A 112 25.34 5.45 -4.83
N ALA A 113 24.69 4.40 -5.32
CA ALA A 113 25.06 3.02 -5.02
C ALA A 113 24.57 2.10 -6.13
N GLN A 114 25.28 1.00 -6.35
CA GLN A 114 24.89 -0.06 -7.26
C GLN A 114 24.83 -1.35 -6.45
N LEU A 115 23.71 -2.08 -6.51
CA LEU A 115 23.54 -3.35 -5.82
C LEU A 115 23.40 -4.46 -6.84
N GLY A 116 24.26 -5.47 -6.74
CA GLY A 116 24.20 -6.66 -7.58
C GLY A 116 23.27 -7.71 -7.00
N PHE A 117 22.50 -8.38 -7.85
CA PHE A 117 21.72 -9.54 -7.46
C PHE A 117 22.65 -10.65 -6.95
N ARG A 118 22.27 -11.25 -5.82
CA ARG A 118 22.97 -12.39 -5.22
C ARG A 118 22.19 -13.67 -5.45
N GLU A 119 20.99 -13.74 -4.89
CA GLU A 119 20.18 -14.94 -4.85
C GLU A 119 18.73 -14.63 -4.50
N CYS A 120 17.84 -15.61 -4.71
CA CYS A 120 16.46 -15.56 -4.23
C CYS A 120 16.35 -16.32 -2.91
N GLY A 121 16.04 -15.61 -1.83
CA GLY A 121 15.96 -16.16 -0.47
C GLY A 121 14.65 -15.83 0.23
N GLU A 122 14.49 -16.36 1.45
CA GLU A 122 13.37 -16.00 2.30
C GLU A 122 13.65 -14.66 2.98
N ALA A 123 12.76 -13.69 2.78
CA ALA A 123 12.93 -12.37 3.39
C ALA A 123 12.94 -12.47 4.92
N PRO A 124 13.81 -11.71 5.61
CA PRO A 124 13.73 -11.62 7.06
C PRO A 124 12.35 -11.10 7.46
N ALA A 125 11.75 -11.73 8.48
CA ALA A 125 10.42 -11.41 8.96
C ALA A 125 10.36 -9.94 9.42
N VAL A 126 9.88 -9.08 8.54
CA VAL A 126 9.59 -7.69 8.86
C VAL A 126 8.26 -7.65 9.58
N LYS A 127 8.20 -6.86 10.67
CA LYS A 127 6.94 -6.36 11.23
C LYS A 127 6.32 -5.34 10.26
N SER A 128 6.06 -5.74 9.02
CA SER A 128 5.22 -4.99 8.09
C SER A 128 3.83 -5.59 8.18
N ALA A 129 2.83 -4.72 8.34
CA ALA A 129 1.43 -5.12 8.46
C ALA A 129 1.02 -5.99 7.27
N PRO A 130 0.21 -7.04 7.51
CA PRO A 130 -0.19 -7.97 6.48
C PRO A 130 -0.91 -7.21 5.38
N VAL A 131 -0.32 -7.24 4.20
CA VAL A 131 -0.99 -6.98 2.93
C VAL A 131 -2.05 -8.07 2.79
N SER A 132 -3.30 -7.71 3.08
CA SER A 132 -4.46 -8.57 2.92
C SER A 132 -4.48 -9.13 1.49
N ALA A 133 -3.98 -10.36 1.33
CA ALA A 133 -4.32 -11.18 0.20
C ALA A 133 -5.84 -11.34 0.26
N GLY A 134 -6.54 -10.75 -0.70
CA GLY A 134 -7.96 -10.97 -0.87
C GLY A 134 -8.19 -12.46 -1.13
N THR A 135 -8.66 -13.17 -0.11
CA THR A 135 -9.46 -14.38 -0.29
C THR A 135 -10.87 -14.03 0.14
N GLU A 136 -11.64 -13.48 -0.80
CA GLU A 136 -13.08 -13.63 -0.76
C GLU A 136 -13.38 -15.07 -1.20
N ALA A 137 -13.69 -15.92 -0.23
CA ALA A 137 -14.42 -17.17 -0.46
C ALA A 137 -15.21 -17.53 0.80
N ALA A 138 -16.44 -17.02 0.83
CA ALA A 138 -17.65 -17.61 1.40
C ALA A 138 -17.54 -18.41 2.72
N LYS A 139 -18.03 -17.79 3.79
CA LYS A 139 -18.67 -18.48 4.94
C LYS A 139 -19.76 -19.45 4.43
N PRO A 140 -19.78 -20.71 4.86
CA PRO A 140 -21.03 -21.46 5.02
C PRO A 140 -21.50 -21.30 6.48
N GLY A 141 -22.70 -20.76 6.63
CA GLY A 141 -23.30 -20.48 7.93
C GLY A 141 -23.45 -21.73 8.81
N LYS A 142 -23.12 -21.57 10.09
CA LYS A 142 -23.70 -22.39 11.17
C LYS A 142 -24.64 -21.50 11.96
N ALA A 143 -25.93 -21.60 11.67
CA ALA A 143 -26.99 -21.18 12.56
C ALA A 143 -28.13 -22.20 12.49
N ALA A 144 -28.11 -23.15 13.41
CA ALA A 144 -29.23 -24.05 13.68
C ALA A 144 -29.31 -24.30 15.18
N ALA A 145 -30.25 -23.61 15.85
CA ALA A 145 -31.09 -24.13 16.93
C ALA A 145 -32.10 -23.04 17.39
N LYS A 146 -33.39 -23.28 17.10
CA LYS A 146 -34.60 -22.60 17.61
C LYS A 146 -34.92 -23.12 19.05
N PRO A 147 -36.12 -22.85 19.64
CA PRO A 147 -36.82 -21.60 20.01
C PRO A 147 -37.30 -21.64 21.50
N LYS A 148 -37.91 -20.57 22.06
CA LYS A 148 -39.08 -20.70 22.98
C LYS A 148 -39.74 -19.36 23.40
N ALA A 149 -41.06 -19.32 23.18
CA ALA A 149 -42.15 -18.77 24.01
C ALA A 149 -42.29 -17.25 24.30
N ARG A 150 -43.31 -16.66 23.66
CA ARG A 150 -44.21 -15.58 24.18
C ARG A 150 -45.24 -16.20 25.16
N PRO A 151 -46.18 -15.48 25.82
CA PRO A 151 -46.33 -14.03 26.10
C PRO A 151 -46.81 -13.72 27.56
N LYS A 152 -46.85 -12.44 27.98
CA LYS A 152 -47.92 -11.95 28.89
C LYS A 152 -48.22 -10.47 28.64
N VAL A 153 -49.51 -10.16 28.60
CA VAL A 153 -50.16 -8.89 28.19
C VAL A 153 -50.67 -8.13 29.43
N ALA A 154 -50.90 -6.82 29.22
CA ALA A 154 -51.66 -5.82 29.99
C ALA A 154 -50.82 -5.00 31.00
N LYS A 155 -50.92 -3.66 31.06
CA LYS A 155 -52.11 -2.81 30.91
C LYS A 155 -51.74 -1.34 30.58
N GLU A 156 -52.58 -0.70 29.78
CA GLU A 156 -52.61 0.73 29.40
C GLU A 156 -52.66 1.71 30.58
N SER A 157 -52.16 2.94 30.38
CA SER A 157 -52.95 4.19 30.50
C SER A 157 -52.13 5.46 30.15
N GLY A 158 -52.70 6.31 29.28
CA GLY A 158 -52.44 7.77 29.23
C GLY A 158 -51.39 8.24 28.20
N SER A 159 -51.75 8.53 26.95
CA SER A 159 -52.34 9.79 26.44
C SER A 159 -51.34 10.97 26.34
N GLY A 160 -51.06 11.40 25.11
CA GLY A 160 -50.96 12.83 24.80
C GLY A 160 -49.61 13.39 24.32
N SER A 161 -49.61 13.75 23.03
CA SER A 161 -49.06 15.01 22.47
C SER A 161 -47.63 15.04 21.90
N SER A 162 -47.63 15.26 20.58
CA SER A 162 -46.62 15.84 19.69
C SER A 162 -45.65 16.85 20.31
N GLY A 163 -44.43 16.90 19.77
CA GLY A 163 -43.60 18.10 19.83
C GLY A 163 -42.10 17.85 19.69
N ALA A 164 -41.56 18.16 18.51
CA ALA A 164 -40.14 18.15 18.20
C ALA A 164 -39.28 18.96 19.19
N LYS A 165 -38.07 18.49 19.51
CA LYS A 165 -37.03 19.32 20.13
C LYS A 165 -35.64 18.90 19.64
N ALA A 166 -35.04 19.79 18.84
CA ALA A 166 -33.67 19.71 18.36
C ALA A 166 -32.66 19.92 19.51
N PRO A 167 -31.43 19.35 19.42
CA PRO A 167 -30.41 19.46 20.46
C PRO A 167 -29.78 20.87 20.51
N PRO A 168 -29.66 21.49 21.69
CA PRO A 168 -29.04 22.80 21.85
C PRO A 168 -27.51 22.68 21.88
N GLY A 169 -26.81 23.34 20.95
CA GLY A 169 -25.34 23.29 20.93
C GLY A 169 -24.60 24.11 19.88
N LEU A 170 -25.22 25.06 19.19
CA LEU A 170 -24.51 26.02 18.33
C LEU A 170 -24.76 27.45 18.81
N SER A 171 -23.89 27.93 19.70
CA SER A 171 -23.78 29.36 20.03
C SER A 171 -22.67 29.97 19.17
N LEU A 172 -23.05 30.81 18.20
CA LEU A 172 -22.13 31.63 17.42
C LEU A 172 -21.81 32.91 18.21
N PRO A 173 -20.53 33.30 18.41
CA PRO A 173 -20.21 34.60 19.00
C PRO A 173 -20.46 35.72 17.99
N GLN A 174 -21.24 36.72 18.41
CA GLN A 174 -21.43 37.97 17.69
C GLN A 174 -20.25 38.92 17.94
N GLY A 175 -19.76 39.55 16.87
CA GLY A 175 -19.08 40.85 16.94
C GLY A 175 -17.63 40.87 16.46
N ALA A 176 -17.40 41.50 15.31
CA ALA A 176 -16.22 42.30 15.04
C ALA A 176 -16.49 43.30 13.88
N ILE A 177 -16.05 44.55 14.13
CA ILE A 177 -15.76 45.71 13.24
C ILE A 177 -16.87 46.74 12.93
N GLU A 178 -16.93 47.81 13.73
CA GLU A 178 -16.27 49.11 13.42
C GLU A 178 -15.56 49.62 14.68
#